data_AF-A0A4R9WV78-F1
#
_entry.id   AF-A0A4R9WV78-F1
#
_cell.length_a   1.000
_cell.length_b   1.000
_cell.length_c   1.000
_cell.angle_alpha   90.00
_cell.angle_beta   90.00
_cell.angle_gamma   90.00
#
_symmetry.space_group_name_H-M   'P 1'
#
loop_
_entity.id
_entity.type
_entity.pdbx_description
1 polymer ?
#
loop_
_entity_poly.entity_id
_entity_poly.type
_entity_poly.pdbx_seq_one_letter_code
_entity_poly.pdbx_strand_id
1 'polypeptide(L)' 'LGRHLKLDSEAALSGTNEKFRSRFHYVEQAVEKSGSTLEKATLDEMEALWQQAKSAK' A
#
# COMPACT_ATOMS: atom_id res chain seq x y z
N LEU A 1 5.98 -34.67 4.84
CA LEU A 1 5.66 -33.50 5.70
C LEU A 1 5.77 -32.21 4.87
N GLY A 2 4.88 -31.98 3.91
CA GLY A 2 5.01 -30.90 2.90
C GLY A 2 3.69 -30.28 2.45
N ARG A 3 2.63 -30.41 3.27
CA ARG A 3 1.26 -29.99 2.92
C ARG A 3 0.79 -28.70 3.59
N HIS A 4 1.64 -28.03 4.39
CA HIS A 4 1.24 -26.80 5.10
C HIS A 4 1.83 -25.49 4.54
N LEU A 5 2.86 -25.52 3.68
CA LEU A 5 3.45 -24.28 3.17
C LEU A 5 2.65 -23.61 2.03
N LYS A 6 1.85 -24.35 1.24
CA LYS A 6 1.15 -23.76 0.08
C LYS A 6 0.03 -22.79 0.46
N LEU A 7 -0.69 -23.08 1.54
CA LEU A 7 -1.80 -22.25 2.01
C LEU A 7 -1.29 -20.93 2.62
N ASP A 8 -0.17 -20.99 3.36
CA ASP A 8 0.50 -19.82 3.92
C ASP A 8 1.14 -18.94 2.86
N SER A 9 1.65 -19.48 1.75
CA SER A 9 2.18 -18.66 0.65
C SER A 9 1.11 -17.79 0.01
N GLU A 10 -0.06 -18.36 -0.31
CA GLU A 10 -1.18 -17.62 -0.93
C GLU A 10 -1.77 -16.60 0.06
N ALA A 11 -1.91 -16.98 1.33
CA ALA A 11 -2.38 -16.08 2.39
C ALA A 11 -1.35 -14.97 2.71
N ALA A 12 -0.06 -15.26 2.71
CA ALA A 12 1.01 -14.28 2.92
C ALA A 12 1.17 -13.35 1.72
N LEU A 13 0.99 -13.86 0.49
CA LEU A 13 0.87 -13.05 -0.72
C LEU A 13 -0.36 -12.16 -0.66
N SER A 14 -1.52 -12.69 -0.28
CA SER A 14 -2.76 -11.92 -0.13
C SER A 14 -2.59 -10.83 0.93
N GLY A 15 -2.06 -11.17 2.11
CA GLY A 15 -1.83 -10.20 3.19
C GLY A 15 -0.78 -9.14 2.85
N THR A 16 0.20 -9.46 2.01
CA THR A 16 1.18 -8.48 1.50
C THR A 16 0.53 -7.57 0.46
N ASN A 17 -0.26 -8.13 -0.46
CA ASN A 17 -1.01 -7.38 -1.46
C ASN A 17 -2.09 -6.49 -0.84
N GLU A 18 -2.75 -6.94 0.23
CA GLU A 18 -3.72 -6.15 0.98
C GLU A 18 -3.06 -4.97 1.69
N LYS A 19 -1.89 -5.16 2.29
CA LYS A 19 -1.10 -4.05 2.86
C LYS A 19 -0.68 -3.05 1.79
N PHE A 20 -0.26 -3.53 0.62
CA PHE A 20 0.07 -2.67 -0.51
C PHE A 20 -1.15 -1.88 -0.98
N ARG A 21 -2.27 -2.57 -1.26
CA ARG A 21 -3.54 -1.94 -1.68
C ARG A 21 -4.03 -0.92 -0.67
N SER A 22 -4.05 -1.26 0.61
CA SER A 22 -4.50 -0.35 1.67
C SER A 22 -3.63 0.92 1.75
N ARG A 23 -2.31 0.79 1.61
CA ARG A 23 -1.40 1.95 1.57
C ARG A 23 -1.55 2.76 0.30
N PHE A 24 -1.64 2.10 -0.85
CA PHE A 24 -1.80 2.77 -2.14
C PHE A 24 -3.11 3.57 -2.18
N HIS A 25 -4.19 3.00 -1.65
CA HIS A 25 -5.48 3.68 -1.55
C HIS A 25 -5.47 4.90 -0.61
N TYR A 26 -4.65 4.86 0.45
CA TYR A 26 -4.41 6.02 1.30
C TYR A 26 -3.67 7.12 0.53
N VAL A 27 -2.61 6.76 -0.22
CA VAL A 27 -1.87 7.72 -1.04
C VAL A 27 -2.77 8.34 -2.10
N GLU A 28 -3.57 7.55 -2.81
CA GLU A 28 -4.55 8.05 -3.79
C GLU A 28 -5.50 9.09 -3.17
N GLN A 29 -6.16 8.74 -2.05
CA GLN A 29 -7.06 9.66 -1.37
C GLN A 29 -6.37 10.93 -0.87
N ALA A 30 -5.13 10.82 -0.38
CA ALA A 30 -4.40 11.98 0.11
C ALA A 30 -3.98 12.91 -1.04
N VAL A 31 -3.55 12.35 -2.18
CA VAL A 31 -3.22 13.10 -3.39
C VAL A 31 -4.46 13.77 -3.99
N GLU A 32 -5.59 13.07 -4.06
CA GLU A 32 -6.88 13.63 -4.48
C GLU A 32 -7.34 14.77 -3.57
N LYS A 33 -7.19 14.62 -2.24
CA LYS A 33 -7.51 15.69 -1.27
C LYS A 33 -6.65 16.94 -1.45
N SER A 34 -5.39 16.77 -1.86
CA SER A 34 -4.49 17.87 -2.18
C SER A 34 -4.78 18.50 -3.55
N GLY A 35 -5.78 17.99 -4.30
CA GLY A 35 -6.15 18.48 -5.63
C GLY A 35 -5.14 18.12 -6.72
N SER A 36 -4.27 17.15 -6.45
CA SER A 36 -3.25 16.65 -7.38
C SER A 36 -3.60 15.23 -7.84
N THR A 37 -2.83 14.69 -8.78
CA THR A 37 -2.92 13.29 -9.21
C THR A 37 -1.61 12.58 -8.96
N LEU A 38 -1.62 11.24 -8.83
CA LEU A 38 -0.39 10.45 -8.64
C LEU A 38 0.66 10.73 -9.72
N GLU A 39 0.20 11.02 -10.95
CA GLU A 39 1.06 11.35 -12.09
C GLU A 39 1.74 12.73 -11.95
N LYS A 40 1.13 13.64 -11.18
CA LYS A 40 1.67 14.98 -10.90
C LYS A 40 2.39 15.06 -9.56
N ALA A 41 2.15 14.10 -8.67
CA ALA A 41 2.80 14.01 -7.39
C ALA A 41 4.29 13.74 -7.59
N THR A 42 5.12 14.43 -6.82
CA THR A 42 6.55 14.17 -6.83
C THR A 42 6.89 12.88 -6.07
N LEU A 43 8.05 12.29 -6.35
CA LEU A 43 8.54 11.13 -5.59
C LEU A 43 8.60 11.41 -4.08
N ASP A 44 8.95 12.63 -3.70
CA ASP A 44 9.04 13.06 -2.30
C ASP A 44 7.65 13.11 -1.63
N GLU A 45 6.65 13.65 -2.32
CA GLU A 45 5.26 13.64 -1.85
C GLU A 45 4.70 12.22 -1.74
N MET A 46 4.96 11.38 -2.74
CA MET A 46 4.54 9.98 -2.71
C MET A 46 5.19 9.22 -1.55
N GLU A 47 6.48 9.41 -1.29
CA GLU A 47 7.20 8.83 -0.14
C GLU A 47 6.60 9.33 1.18
N ALA A 48 6.38 10.64 1.33
CA ALA A 48 5.80 11.21 2.54
C ALA A 48 4.39 10.65 2.84
N LEU A 49 3.54 10.56 1.81
CA LEU A 49 2.21 9.95 1.93
C LEU A 49 2.28 8.45 2.23
N TRP A 50 3.27 7.75 1.67
CA TRP A 50 3.51 6.34 1.94
C TRP A 50 3.95 6.08 3.38
N GLN A 51 4.80 6.93 3.95
CA GLN A 51 5.19 6.84 5.37
C GLN A 51 4.01 7.14 6.30
N GLN A 52 3.14 8.09 5.93
CA GLN A 52 1.89 8.33 6.65
C GLN A 52 0.95 7.13 6.58
N ALA A 53 0.80 6.52 5.40
CA ALA A 53 0.00 5.30 5.22
C ALA A 53 0.54 4.10 6.03
N LYS A 54 1.86 4.00 6.21
CA LYS A 54 2.49 2.99 7.06
C LYS A 54 2.25 3.24 8.55
N SER A 55 2.14 4.50 8.95
CA SER A 55 1.95 4.93 10.35
C SER A 55 0.49 4.95 10.80
N ALA A 56 -0.46 4.99 9.86
CA ALA A 56 -1.90 4.92 10.11
C ALA A 56 -2.40 3.51 10.50
N LYS A 57 -1.50 2.56 10.78
CA LYS A 57 -1.80 1.18 11.17
C LYS A 57 -1.19 0.84 12.53
#